data_AF-A0A6I9W1A1-F1
#
_entry.id   AF-A0A6I9W1A1-F1
#
_cell.length_a   1.000
_cell.length_b   1.000
_cell.length_c   1.000
_cell.angle_alpha   90.00
_cell.angle_beta   90.00
_cell.angle_gamma   90.00
#
_symmetry.space_group_name_H-M   'P 1'
#
loop_
_entity.id
_entity.type
_entity.pdbx_description
1 polymer ?
#
loop_
_entity_poly.entity_id
_entity_poly.type
_entity_poly.pdbx_seq_one_letter_code
_entity_poly.pdbx_strand_id
1 'polypeptide(L)'
;MSSKKIYNLTPREKEVALWRDAKRKQLREMYLKDSGHPTKSLLFDTGIYRWSATKASAELYFVPTAIGYITRVGFIAGLIAATAWIIKTRRDTREHLYRTGQITYADRSHRFC
;
A
#
# COMPACT_ATOMS: atom_id res chain seq x y z
N MET A 1 -18.55 -2.95 -32.02
CA MET A 1 -17.68 -2.12 -32.89
C MET A 1 -16.98 -1.08 -32.03
N SER A 2 -15.65 -1.13 -31.97
CA SER A 2 -14.85 -0.22 -31.13
C SER A 2 -14.94 1.20 -31.69
N SER A 3 -15.43 2.16 -30.90
CA SER A 3 -15.40 3.58 -31.26
C SER A 3 -13.95 4.06 -31.24
N LYS A 4 -13.29 3.98 -32.40
CA LYS A 4 -11.97 4.60 -32.57
C LYS A 4 -12.17 6.11 -32.49
N LYS A 5 -11.95 6.68 -31.30
CA LYS A 5 -11.77 8.12 -31.13
C LYS A 5 -10.55 8.51 -31.96
N ILE A 6 -10.76 9.18 -33.09
CA ILE A 6 -9.68 9.74 -33.90
C ILE A 6 -9.16 10.94 -33.13
N TYR A 7 -8.03 10.78 -32.46
CA TYR A 7 -7.35 11.88 -31.79
C TYR A 7 -6.54 12.64 -32.84
N ASN A 8 -6.85 13.92 -33.02
CA ASN A 8 -5.96 14.85 -33.73
C ASN A 8 -4.75 15.10 -32.82
N LEU A 9 -3.75 14.23 -32.93
CA LEU A 9 -2.50 14.39 -32.19
C LEU A 9 -1.72 15.56 -32.75
N THR A 10 -1.22 16.42 -31.88
CA THR A 10 -0.22 17.42 -32.26
C THR A 10 1.05 16.70 -32.76
N PRO A 11 1.89 17.34 -33.61
CA PRO A 11 3.13 16.73 -34.10
C PRO A 11 4.02 16.19 -32.97
N ARG A 12 4.12 16.94 -31.87
CA ARG A 12 4.88 16.55 -30.67
C ARG A 12 4.30 15.31 -29.98
N GLU A 13 2.99 15.22 -29.82
CA GLU A 13 2.36 14.04 -29.20
C GLU A 13 2.53 12.80 -30.07
N LYS A 14 2.49 12.98 -31.40
CA LYS A 14 2.77 11.91 -32.36
C LYS A 14 4.19 11.38 -32.21
N GLU A 15 5.18 12.25 -32.09
CA GLU A 15 6.58 11.85 -31.83
C GLU A 15 6.72 11.06 -30.53
N VAL A 16 6.09 11.52 -29.44
CA VAL A 16 6.10 10.81 -28.15
C VAL A 16 5.43 9.44 -28.26
N ALA A 17 4.31 9.35 -28.98
CA ALA A 17 3.62 8.08 -29.20
C ALA A 17 4.48 7.08 -30.00
N LEU A 18 5.10 7.53 -31.09
CA LEU A 18 6.02 6.72 -31.88
C LEU A 18 7.23 6.28 -31.07
N TRP A 19 7.80 7.16 -30.25
CA TRP A 19 8.92 6.83 -29.37
C TRP A 19 8.54 5.77 -28.33
N ARG A 20 7.37 5.89 -27.70
CA ARG A 20 6.85 4.90 -26.73
C ARG A 20 6.62 3.55 -27.38
N ASP A 21 6.04 3.54 -28.59
CA ASP A 21 5.79 2.31 -29.34
C ASP A 21 7.11 1.62 -29.75
N ALA A 22 8.08 2.38 -30.26
CA ALA A 22 9.41 1.88 -30.57
C ALA A 22 10.09 1.26 -29.33
N LYS A 23 10.01 1.92 -28.17
CA LYS A 23 10.54 1.38 -26.91
C LYS A 23 9.83 0.11 -26.47
N ARG A 24 8.51 0.04 -26.59
CA ARG A 24 7.74 -1.17 -26.27
C ARG A 24 8.13 -2.33 -27.19
N LYS A 25 8.33 -2.07 -28.48
CA LYS A 25 8.77 -3.07 -29.45
C LYS A 25 10.16 -3.61 -29.09
N GLN A 26 11.12 -2.73 -28.77
CA GLN A 26 12.45 -3.13 -28.30
C GLN A 26 12.40 -4.03 -27.07
N LEU A 27 11.62 -3.66 -26.05
CA LEU A 27 11.45 -4.48 -24.83
C LEU A 27 10.82 -5.84 -25.14
N ARG A 28 9.83 -5.88 -26.03
CA ARG A 28 9.17 -7.12 -26.45
C ARG A 28 10.13 -8.04 -27.20
N GLU A 29 10.96 -7.51 -28.09
CA GLU A 29 11.97 -8.29 -28.82
C GLU A 29 12.99 -8.91 -27.86
N MET A 30 13.45 -8.15 -26.85
CA MET A 30 14.33 -8.69 -25.81
C MET A 30 13.65 -9.81 -25.01
N TYR A 31 12.38 -9.63 -24.64
CA TYR A 31 11.60 -10.67 -23.96
C TYR A 31 11.48 -11.94 -24.81
N LEU A 32 11.07 -11.81 -26.07
CA LEU A 32 10.86 -12.94 -26.98
C LEU A 32 12.16 -13.72 -27.25
N LYS A 33 13.30 -13.02 -27.31
CA LYS A 33 14.62 -13.63 -27.46
C LYS A 33 14.95 -14.55 -26.28
N ASP A 34 14.57 -14.16 -25.08
CA ASP A 34 14.93 -14.87 -23.85
C ASP A 34 13.86 -15.89 -23.42
N SER A 35 12.59 -15.68 -23.74
CA SER A 35 11.47 -16.54 -23.30
C SER A 35 11.50 -17.95 -23.89
N GLY A 36 12.09 -18.12 -25.08
CA GLY A 36 12.20 -19.41 -25.76
C GLY A 36 13.56 -20.09 -25.62
N HIS A 37 14.49 -19.53 -24.83
CA HIS A 37 15.87 -20.00 -24.78
C HIS A 37 15.99 -21.25 -23.88
N PRO A 38 16.40 -22.43 -24.40
CA PRO A 38 16.31 -23.70 -23.67
C PRO A 38 17.21 -23.78 -22.43
N THR A 39 18.26 -22.96 -22.35
CA THR A 39 19.19 -22.93 -21.21
C THR A 39 18.94 -21.80 -20.22
N LYS A 40 18.03 -20.85 -20.51
CA LYS A 40 17.70 -19.76 -19.59
C LYS A 40 16.47 -20.14 -18.78
N SER A 41 16.66 -20.49 -17.51
CA SER A 41 15.57 -20.86 -16.60
C SER A 41 14.83 -19.66 -15.98
N LEU A 42 15.46 -18.48 -15.97
CA LEU A 42 14.94 -17.28 -15.33
C LEU A 42 14.94 -16.10 -16.30
N LEU A 43 13.76 -15.52 -16.50
CA LEU A 43 13.60 -14.28 -17.26
C LEU A 43 13.86 -13.09 -16.33
N PHE A 44 15.03 -12.45 -16.49
CA PHE A 44 15.40 -11.30 -15.66
C PHE A 44 14.81 -10.00 -16.21
N ASP A 45 13.61 -9.61 -15.74
CA ASP A 45 13.02 -8.31 -16.08
C ASP A 45 13.61 -7.18 -15.25
N THR A 46 14.49 -6.39 -15.88
CA THR A 46 15.12 -5.22 -15.26
C THR A 46 14.13 -4.22 -14.66
N GLY A 47 12.92 -4.10 -15.21
CA GLY A 47 11.88 -3.21 -14.69
C GLY A 47 11.37 -3.65 -13.32
N ILE A 48 11.10 -4.96 -13.17
CA ILE A 48 10.67 -5.55 -11.90
C ILE A 48 11.78 -5.40 -10.85
N TYR A 49 13.03 -5.71 -11.22
CA TYR A 49 14.17 -5.57 -10.31
C TYR A 49 14.39 -4.13 -9.85
N ARG A 50 14.27 -3.15 -10.75
CA ARG A 50 14.38 -1.74 -10.38
C ARG A 50 13.27 -1.31 -9.44
N TRP A 51 12.05 -1.77 -9.67
CA TRP A 51 10.93 -1.49 -8.80
C TRP A 51 11.14 -2.10 -7.41
N SER A 52 11.53 -3.38 -7.33
CA SER A 52 11.81 -4.04 -6.05
C SER A 52 12.99 -3.39 -5.31
N ALA A 53 14.06 -3.04 -6.04
CA ALA A 53 15.20 -2.34 -5.48
C ALA A 53 14.80 -0.98 -4.90
N THR A 54 13.97 -0.21 -5.63
CA THR A 54 13.50 1.10 -5.18
C THR A 54 12.64 1.00 -3.91
N LYS A 55 11.84 -0.07 -3.78
CA LYS A 55 11.06 -0.34 -2.56
C LYS A 55 11.97 -0.69 -1.39
N ALA A 56 12.97 -1.53 -1.61
CA ALA A 56 13.94 -1.91 -0.57
C ALA A 56 14.83 -0.72 -0.14
N SER A 57 15.19 0.17 -1.07
CA SER A 57 16.03 1.33 -0.80
C SER A 57 15.25 2.58 -0.37
N ALA A 58 13.96 2.48 -0.07
CA ALA A 58 13.12 3.65 0.21
C ALA A 58 13.63 4.46 1.42
N GLU A 59 14.21 3.80 2.41
CA GLU A 59 14.79 4.43 3.60
C GLU A 59 16.02 5.29 3.28
N LEU A 60 16.84 4.87 2.32
CA LEU A 60 18.05 5.60 1.91
C LEU A 60 17.72 6.95 1.28
N TYR A 61 16.55 7.07 0.65
CA TYR A 61 16.08 8.28 -0.01
C TYR A 61 15.05 9.06 0.85
N PHE A 62 14.94 8.72 2.13
CA PHE A 62 14.01 9.39 3.02
C PHE A 62 14.48 10.83 3.32
N VAL A 63 13.62 11.81 2.99
CA VAL A 63 13.83 13.21 3.34
C VAL A 63 12.91 13.58 4.51
N PRO A 64 13.46 13.96 5.67
CA PRO A 64 12.65 14.34 6.83
C PRO A 64 11.90 15.63 6.51
N THR A 65 10.58 15.53 6.38
CA THR A 65 9.68 16.66 6.15
C THR A 65 8.78 16.83 7.36
N ALA A 66 8.69 18.03 7.93
CA ALA A 66 7.89 18.30 9.13
C ALA A 66 6.42 17.88 8.98
N ILE A 67 5.80 18.23 7.85
CA ILE A 67 4.41 17.84 7.53
C ILE A 67 4.27 16.31 7.46
N GLY A 68 5.23 15.62 6.82
CA GLY A 68 5.24 14.17 6.72
C GLY A 68 5.44 13.46 8.06
N TYR A 69 6.22 14.06 8.96
CA TYR A 69 6.40 13.54 10.31
C TYR A 69 5.13 13.69 11.14
N ILE A 70 4.57 14.90 11.21
CA ILE A 70 3.37 15.20 12.02
C ILE A 70 2.18 14.36 11.56
N THR A 71 1.96 14.20 10.26
CA THR A 71 0.86 13.40 9.72
C THR A 71 1.00 11.91 10.09
N ARG A 72 2.19 11.32 9.93
CA ARG A 72 2.42 9.90 10.24
C ARG A 72 2.37 9.62 11.73
N VAL A 73 3.08 10.42 12.53
CA VAL A 73 3.09 10.26 14.00
C VAL A 73 1.73 10.58 14.58
N GLY A 74 1.08 11.65 14.13
CA GLY A 74 -0.28 12.01 14.54
C GLY A 74 -1.31 10.93 14.22
N PHE A 75 -1.20 10.29 13.05
CA PHE A 75 -2.07 9.15 12.71
C PHE A 75 -1.87 7.96 13.66
N ILE A 76 -0.62 7.57 13.91
CA ILE A 76 -0.29 6.46 14.82
C ILE A 76 -0.75 6.78 16.25
N ALA A 77 -0.39 7.97 16.77
CA ALA A 77 -0.77 8.41 18.10
C ALA A 77 -2.30 8.52 18.25
N GLY A 78 -2.99 9.00 17.22
CA GLY A 78 -4.45 9.08 17.17
C GLY A 78 -5.11 7.70 17.29
N LEU A 79 -4.61 6.69 16.57
CA LEU A 79 -5.11 5.32 16.68
C LEU A 79 -4.89 4.73 18.08
N ILE A 80 -3.72 4.96 18.68
CA ILE A 80 -3.42 4.53 20.05
C ILE A 80 -4.35 5.21 21.06
N ALA A 81 -4.53 6.53 20.96
CA ALA A 81 -5.41 7.27 21.85
C ALA A 81 -6.88 6.82 21.71
N ALA A 82 -7.36 6.63 20.47
CA ALA A 82 -8.71 6.18 20.20
C ALA A 82 -8.97 4.78 20.78
N THR A 83 -8.05 3.83 20.56
CA THR A 83 -8.16 2.48 21.12
C THR A 83 -8.13 2.48 22.64
N ALA A 84 -7.23 3.26 23.25
CA ALA A 84 -7.17 3.42 24.70
C ALA A 84 -8.47 3.99 25.27
N TRP A 85 -9.05 5.00 24.62
CA TRP A 85 -10.30 5.61 25.05
C TRP A 85 -11.50 4.66 24.95
N ILE A 86 -11.60 3.89 23.87
CA ILE A 86 -12.64 2.87 23.70
C ILE A 86 -12.51 1.77 24.76
N ILE A 87 -11.29 1.32 25.06
CA ILE A 87 -11.05 0.32 26.10
C ILE A 87 -11.44 0.88 27.47
N LYS A 88 -11.01 2.10 27.79
CA LYS A 88 -11.31 2.75 29.07
C LYS A 88 -12.81 2.91 29.29
N THR A 89 -13.53 3.51 28.34
CA THR A 89 -14.98 3.72 28.43
C THR A 89 -15.75 2.40 28.59
N ARG A 90 -15.36 1.35 27.85
CA ARG A 90 -15.95 0.01 27.99
C ARG A 90 -15.66 -0.66 29.33
N ARG A 91 -14.51 -0.37 29.95
CA ARG A 91 -14.17 -0.86 31.29
C ARG A 91 -14.94 -0.11 32.36
N ASP A 92 -14.96 1.22 32.29
CA ASP A 92 -15.63 2.08 33.28
C ASP A 92 -17.14 1.80 33.32
N THR A 93 -17.79 1.65 32.16
CA THR A 93 -19.20 1.28 32.06
C THR A 93 -19.47 -0.08 32.69
N ARG A 94 -18.65 -1.08 32.39
CA ARG A 94 -18.80 -2.43 32.95
C ARG A 94 -18.58 -2.46 34.45
N GLU A 95 -17.58 -1.73 34.93
CA GLU A 95 -17.28 -1.63 36.36
C GLU A 95 -18.40 -0.89 37.11
N HIS A 96 -19.01 0.13 36.51
CA HIS A 96 -20.18 0.79 37.05
C HIS A 96 -21.36 -0.18 37.22
N LEU A 97 -21.64 -1.04 36.23
CA LEU A 97 -22.68 -2.08 36.32
C LEU A 97 -22.39 -3.09 37.46
N TYR A 98 -21.12 -3.42 37.68
CA TYR A 98 -20.72 -4.31 38.77
C TYR A 98 -20.85 -3.67 40.15
N ARG A 99 -20.52 -2.38 40.29
CA ARG A 99 -20.58 -1.64 41.57
C ARG A 99 -22.01 -1.29 41.98
N THR A 100 -22.88 -1.02 41.01
CA THR A 100 -24.30 -0.73 41.26
C THR A 100 -25.14 -1.98 41.53
N GLY A 101 -24.56 -3.18 41.35
CA GLY A 101 -25.28 -4.44 41.52
C GLY A 101 -26.31 -4.75 40.43
N GLN A 102 -26.33 -3.97 39.33
CA GLN A 102 -27.20 -4.23 38.19
C GLN A 102 -26.90 -5.58 37.53
N ILE A 103 -25.66 -6.06 37.65
CA ILE A 103 -25.27 -7.41 37.25
C ILE A 103 -25.05 -8.25 38.51
N THR A 104 -25.75 -9.39 38.59
CA THR A 104 -25.61 -10.32 39.71
C THR A 104 -24.18 -10.88 39.75
N TYR A 105 -23.70 -11.27 40.93
CA TYR A 105 -22.40 -11.91 41.04
C TYR A 105 -22.33 -13.20 40.19
N ALA A 106 -23.47 -13.90 40.04
CA ALA A 106 -23.61 -15.12 39.27
C ALA A 106 -23.46 -14.95 37.75
N ASP A 107 -23.57 -13.73 37.22
CA ASP A 107 -23.54 -13.45 35.77
C ASP A 107 -22.23 -12.78 35.31
N ARG A 108 -21.26 -12.60 36.21
CA ARG A 108 -19.97 -11.95 35.87
C ARG A 108 -19.10 -12.86 35.01
N SER A 109 -18.58 -12.32 33.91
CA SER A 109 -17.83 -13.08 32.88
C SER A 109 -16.41 -13.51 33.29
N HIS A 110 -15.80 -12.86 34.29
CA HIS A 110 -14.43 -13.12 34.74
C HIS A 110 -14.37 -13.23 36.27
N ARG A 111 -14.87 -14.33 36.82
CA ARG A 111 -14.88 -14.55 38.28
C ARG A 111 -13.63 -15.24 38.82
N PHE A 112 -13.04 -16.14 38.03
CA PHE A 112 -12.03 -17.09 38.51
C PHE A 112 -10.84 -17.26 37.57
N CYS A 113 -10.72 -16.39 36.58
CA CYS A 113 -9.62 -16.36 35.62
C CYS A 113 -8.82 -15.07 35.76
#